data_AF-A0AAD9Y194-F1
#
_entry.id   AF-A0AAD9Y194-F1
#
_cell.length_a   1.000
_cell.length_b   1.000
_cell.length_c   1.000
_cell.angle_alpha   90.00
_cell.angle_beta   90.00
_cell.angle_gamma   90.00
#
_symmetry.space_group_name_H-M   'P 1'
#
loop_
_entity.id
_entity.type
_entity.pdbx_description
1 polymer ?
#
loop_
_entity_poly.entity_id
_entity_poly.type
_entity_poly.pdbx_seq_one_letter_code
_entity_poly.pdbx_strand_id
1 'polypeptide(L)'
;MKISIVISIVSVALTVQACDDYKICACTNEDGTTNDDLTGKICDAGQYTRIYEKGYLECKHYKSEFLGYEAFSNCKFRRACEDVGGKGDSSCRAKVGIFKA
;
A
#
# COMPACT_ATOMS: atom_id res chain seq x y z
N MET A 1 -16.11 47.13 -0.04
CA MET A 1 -15.28 45.92 -0.22
C MET A 1 -16.09 44.74 0.28
N LYS A 2 -16.50 43.81 -0.59
CA LYS A 2 -17.23 42.59 -0.19
C LYS A 2 -16.24 41.43 -0.24
N ILE A 3 -16.04 40.81 0.91
CA ILE A 3 -15.01 39.81 1.17
C ILE A 3 -15.44 38.50 0.52
N SER A 4 -14.64 38.05 -0.44
CA SER A 4 -14.69 36.70 -0.99
C SER A 4 -14.28 35.70 0.08
N ILE A 5 -15.10 34.69 0.36
CA ILE A 5 -14.68 33.52 1.12
C ILE A 5 -14.98 32.30 0.26
N VAL A 6 -13.95 31.86 -0.47
CA VAL A 6 -13.93 30.59 -1.19
C VAL A 6 -13.77 29.49 -0.15
N ILE A 7 -14.84 28.75 0.11
CA ILE A 7 -14.83 27.60 1.01
C ILE A 7 -14.32 26.39 0.21
N SER A 8 -13.00 26.23 0.13
CA SER A 8 -12.36 25.00 -0.33
C SER A 8 -12.14 24.09 0.87
N ILE A 9 -13.17 23.31 1.24
CA ILE A 9 -13.02 22.20 2.18
C ILE A 9 -12.39 21.03 1.41
N VAL A 10 -11.07 20.97 1.48
CA VAL A 10 -10.28 19.82 1.06
C VAL A 10 -10.59 18.66 2.02
N SER A 11 -11.49 17.77 1.61
CA SER A 11 -11.82 16.55 2.33
C SER A 11 -10.74 15.48 2.14
N VAL A 12 -9.62 15.61 2.88
CA VAL A 12 -8.61 14.54 3.01
C VAL A 12 -8.84 13.87 4.37
N ALA A 13 -9.89 13.07 4.48
CA ALA A 13 -10.26 12.36 5.71
C ALA A 13 -10.21 10.82 5.56
N LEU A 14 -9.50 10.28 4.56
CA LEU A 14 -9.44 8.84 4.30
C LEU A 14 -8.06 8.18 4.54
N THR A 15 -7.05 8.91 5.04
CA THR A 15 -5.67 8.39 5.10
C THR A 15 -5.31 7.63 6.38
N VAL A 16 -6.23 7.44 7.34
CA VAL A 16 -5.88 6.89 8.66
C VAL A 16 -5.82 5.34 8.69
N GLN A 17 -6.47 4.63 7.76
CA GLN A 17 -6.29 3.17 7.60
C GLN A 17 -5.08 2.79 6.73
N ALA A 18 -4.36 3.77 6.21
CA ALA A 18 -3.42 3.58 5.12
C ALA A 18 -1.99 3.19 5.56
N CYS A 19 -1.66 3.17 6.85
CA CYS A 19 -0.31 2.87 7.32
C CYS A 19 -0.18 1.59 8.14
N ASP A 20 -1.26 0.80 8.24
CA ASP A 20 -1.22 -0.50 8.91
C ASP A 20 -0.26 -1.48 8.20
N ASP A 21 0.12 -2.52 8.93
CA ASP A 21 1.02 -3.56 8.45
C ASP A 21 0.25 -4.76 7.87
N TYR A 22 0.69 -5.24 6.72
CA TYR A 22 0.05 -6.28 5.92
C TYR A 22 1.10 -7.28 5.41
N LYS A 23 0.69 -8.53 5.22
CA LYS A 23 1.61 -9.56 4.71
C LYS A 23 1.80 -9.52 3.20
N ILE A 24 0.83 -8.93 2.49
CA ILE A 24 0.73 -8.99 1.03
C ILE A 24 0.32 -7.63 0.52
N CYS A 25 1.02 -7.11 -0.49
CA CYS A 25 0.72 -5.82 -1.13
C CYS A 25 1.00 -5.85 -2.64
N ALA A 26 0.24 -5.06 -3.39
CA ALA A 26 0.45 -4.78 -4.80
C ALA A 26 0.29 -3.28 -5.09
N CYS A 27 1.00 -2.78 -6.09
CA CYS A 27 0.81 -1.43 -6.61
C CYS A 27 -0.46 -1.39 -7.47
N THR A 28 -1.15 -0.26 -7.46
CA THR A 28 -2.32 -0.01 -8.30
C THR A 28 -2.10 1.19 -9.22
N ASN A 29 -2.86 1.24 -10.30
CA ASN A 29 -2.98 2.37 -11.22
C ASN A 29 -3.98 3.41 -10.67
N GLU A 30 -4.06 4.58 -11.31
CA GLU A 30 -5.00 5.65 -10.93
C GLU A 30 -6.48 5.21 -11.00
N ASP A 31 -6.79 4.21 -11.83
CA ASP A 31 -8.13 3.62 -11.96
C ASP A 31 -8.42 2.54 -10.91
N GLY A 32 -7.47 2.27 -10.00
CA GLY A 32 -7.57 1.25 -8.95
C GLY A 32 -7.29 -0.17 -9.41
N THR A 33 -6.97 -0.40 -10.70
CA THR A 33 -6.52 -1.71 -11.18
C THR A 33 -5.10 -2.01 -10.71
N THR A 34 -4.75 -3.28 -10.56
CA THR A 34 -3.40 -3.70 -10.13
C THR A 34 -2.38 -3.49 -11.25
N ASN A 35 -1.18 -3.05 -10.88
CA ASN A 35 -0.07 -2.84 -11.80
C ASN A 35 1.04 -3.86 -11.55
N ASP A 36 1.07 -4.90 -12.36
CA ASP A 36 2.02 -6.00 -12.24
C ASP A 36 3.46 -5.58 -12.55
N ASP A 37 3.69 -4.62 -13.46
CA ASP A 37 5.05 -4.15 -13.79
C ASP A 37 5.69 -3.43 -12.59
N LEU A 38 4.95 -2.50 -11.99
CA LEU A 38 5.42 -1.77 -10.81
C LEU A 38 5.54 -2.68 -9.60
N THR A 39 4.55 -3.55 -9.38
CA THR A 39 4.60 -4.52 -8.29
C THR A 39 5.81 -5.44 -8.43
N GLY A 40 6.14 -5.87 -9.66
CA GLY A 40 7.31 -6.69 -9.95
C GLY A 40 8.62 -6.01 -9.59
N LYS A 41 8.77 -4.72 -9.94
CA LYS A 41 9.94 -3.90 -9.57
C LYS A 41 10.12 -3.80 -8.06
N ILE A 42 9.03 -3.56 -7.32
CA ILE A 42 9.07 -3.48 -5.86
C ILE A 42 9.40 -4.83 -5.24
N CYS A 43 8.81 -5.92 -5.73
CA CYS A 43 9.12 -7.26 -5.26
C CYS A 43 10.62 -7.59 -5.46
N ASP A 44 11.19 -7.25 -6.61
CA ASP A 44 12.60 -7.53 -6.90
C ASP A 44 13.55 -6.65 -6.07
N ALA A 45 13.26 -5.36 -5.98
CA ALA A 45 14.07 -4.40 -5.23
C ALA A 45 14.14 -4.74 -3.74
N GLY A 46 13.03 -5.18 -3.15
CA GLY A 46 12.97 -5.60 -1.75
C GLY A 46 13.22 -7.08 -1.52
N GLN A 47 13.53 -7.86 -2.57
CA GLN A 47 13.72 -9.31 -2.52
C GLN A 47 12.53 -10.05 -1.87
N TYR A 48 11.32 -9.58 -2.13
CA TYR A 48 10.08 -10.15 -1.62
C TYR A 48 9.60 -11.33 -2.46
N THR A 49 8.77 -12.19 -1.88
CA THR A 49 8.20 -13.32 -2.61
C THR A 49 7.10 -12.83 -3.54
N ARG A 50 7.20 -13.12 -4.84
CA ARG A 50 6.13 -12.88 -5.82
C ARG A 50 5.04 -13.94 -5.71
N ILE A 51 3.78 -13.52 -5.66
CA ILE A 51 2.62 -14.42 -5.67
C ILE A 51 1.57 -13.94 -6.69
N TYR A 52 0.72 -14.86 -7.15
CA TYR A 52 -0.33 -14.61 -8.16
C TYR A 52 -1.68 -15.21 -7.76
N GLU A 53 -2.05 -15.16 -6.47
CA GLU A 53 -3.24 -15.85 -5.96
C GLU A 53 -4.58 -15.23 -6.40
N LYS A 54 -4.56 -13.97 -6.83
CA LYS A 54 -5.76 -13.20 -7.22
C LYS A 54 -5.86 -12.91 -8.71
N GLY A 55 -5.00 -13.52 -9.52
CA GLY A 55 -4.94 -13.29 -10.97
C GLY A 55 -4.15 -12.04 -11.36
N TYR A 56 -3.44 -11.42 -10.41
CA TYR A 56 -2.50 -10.32 -10.59
C TYR A 56 -1.28 -10.53 -9.69
N LEU A 57 -0.18 -9.83 -9.98
CA LEU A 57 1.05 -9.96 -9.21
C LEU A 57 0.92 -9.25 -7.86
N GLU A 58 1.35 -9.92 -6.80
CA GLU A 58 1.49 -9.34 -5.47
C GLU A 58 2.87 -9.66 -4.88
N CYS A 59 3.37 -8.77 -4.04
CA CYS A 59 4.50 -9.03 -3.17
C CYS A 59 4.01 -9.59 -1.84
N LYS A 60 4.64 -10.66 -1.37
CA LYS A 60 4.43 -11.26 -0.06
C LYS A 60 5.70 -11.15 0.77
N HIS A 61 5.55 -10.58 1.96
CA HIS A 61 6.59 -10.45 2.96
C HIS A 61 5.98 -10.54 4.35
N TYR A 62 6.42 -11.54 5.11
CA TYR A 62 6.06 -11.68 6.51
C TYR A 62 7.12 -12.51 7.20
N LYS A 63 7.76 -11.94 8.22
CA LYS A 63 8.64 -12.67 9.13
C LYS A 63 8.17 -12.46 10.55
N SER A 64 7.98 -13.55 11.27
CA SER A 64 7.70 -13.51 12.71
C SER A 64 9.02 -13.67 13.43
N GLU A 65 9.38 -12.71 14.27
CA GLU A 65 10.58 -12.74 15.10
C GLU A 65 10.19 -12.87 16.59
N PHE A 66 11.15 -13.25 17.44
CA PHE A 66 10.90 -13.48 18.86
C PHE A 66 10.38 -12.22 19.60
N LEU A 67 10.70 -11.01 19.09
CA LEU A 67 10.30 -9.72 19.66
C LEU A 67 9.36 -8.90 18.78
N GLY A 68 8.82 -9.47 17.69
CA GLY A 68 7.94 -8.70 16.79
C GLY A 68 7.66 -9.39 15.46
N TYR A 69 7.28 -8.58 14.47
CA TYR A 69 7.08 -9.05 13.11
C TYR A 69 7.58 -8.03 12.11
N GLU A 70 8.03 -8.52 10.96
CA GLU A 70 8.34 -7.73 9.78
C GLU A 70 7.24 -7.97 8.75
N ALA A 71 6.60 -6.90 8.30
CA ALA A 71 5.50 -6.92 7.34
C ALA A 71 5.51 -5.62 6.52
N PHE A 72 4.65 -5.53 5.50
CA PHE A 72 4.52 -4.32 4.69
C PHE A 72 3.62 -3.30 5.37
N SER A 73 4.18 -2.13 5.69
CA SER A 73 3.34 -0.96 5.96
C SER A 73 2.73 -0.46 4.66
N ASN A 74 1.40 -0.38 4.56
CA ASN A 74 0.70 0.08 3.35
C ASN A 74 1.18 1.47 2.91
N CYS A 75 1.48 2.38 3.85
CA CYS A 75 2.02 3.71 3.53
C CYS A 75 3.42 3.67 2.92
N LYS A 76 4.30 2.81 3.46
CA LYS A 76 5.65 2.65 2.92
C LYS A 76 5.60 1.99 1.54
N PHE A 77 4.71 1.02 1.38
CA PHE A 77 4.53 0.33 0.10
C PHE A 77 3.96 1.27 -0.96
N ARG A 78 2.95 2.10 -0.63
CA ARG A 78 2.44 3.16 -1.50
C ARG A 78 3.56 4.07 -2.00
N ARG A 79 4.37 4.61 -1.08
CA ARG A 79 5.50 5.47 -1.44
C ARG A 79 6.50 4.75 -2.34
N ALA A 80 6.80 3.48 -2.06
CA ALA A 80 7.68 2.71 -2.92
C ALA A 80 7.10 2.58 -4.34
N CYS A 81 5.78 2.32 -4.47
CA CYS A 81 5.10 2.32 -5.76
C CYS A 81 5.21 3.69 -6.47
N GLU A 82 5.02 4.80 -5.75
CA GLU A 82 5.17 6.17 -6.27
C GLU A 82 6.62 6.43 -6.74
N ASP A 83 7.62 6.00 -5.97
CA ASP A 83 9.05 6.17 -6.27
C ASP A 83 9.48 5.45 -7.56
N VAL A 84 8.80 4.35 -7.93
CA VAL A 84 9.04 3.63 -9.20
C VAL A 84 8.17 4.13 -10.36
N GLY A 85 7.48 5.26 -10.17
CA GLY A 85 6.66 5.92 -11.20
C GLY A 85 5.16 5.55 -11.15
N GLY A 86 4.71 4.93 -10.06
CA GLY A 86 3.30 4.67 -9.80
C GLY A 86 2.51 5.94 -9.54
N LYS A 87 1.28 5.96 -10.02
CA LYS A 87 0.34 7.08 -9.83
C LYS A 87 -0.91 6.70 -9.06
N GLY A 88 -1.14 5.40 -8.87
CA GLY A 88 -2.23 4.88 -8.04
C GLY A 88 -1.80 4.62 -6.61
N ASP A 89 -2.69 3.97 -5.87
CA ASP A 89 -2.47 3.58 -4.48
C ASP A 89 -1.74 2.22 -4.39
N SER A 90 -1.61 1.65 -3.20
CA SER A 90 -1.23 0.29 -2.93
C SER A 90 -2.43 -0.49 -2.37
N SER A 91 -2.66 -1.68 -2.91
CA SER A 91 -3.66 -2.63 -2.44
C SER A 91 -2.98 -3.66 -1.55
N CYS A 92 -3.27 -3.64 -0.25
CA CYS A 92 -2.69 -4.55 0.74
C CYS A 92 -3.74 -5.42 1.42
N ARG A 93 -3.36 -6.66 1.74
CA ARG A 93 -4.23 -7.64 2.41
C ARG A 93 -3.48 -8.49 3.43
N ALA A 94 -4.26 -9.22 4.22
CA ALA A 94 -3.78 -9.98 5.38
C ALA A 94 -3.08 -9.07 6.41
N LYS A 95 -3.87 -8.14 7.00
CA LYS A 95 -3.42 -7.22 8.05
C LYS A 95 -2.84 -7.98 9.24
N VAL A 96 -1.76 -7.46 9.80
CA VAL A 96 -1.06 -7.95 10.99
C VAL A 96 -1.40 -7.03 12.17
N GLY A 97 -1.47 -7.56 13.38
CA GLY A 97 -1.71 -6.75 14.59
C GLY A 97 -3.18 -6.49 14.94
N ILE A 98 -4.16 -6.97 14.16
CA ILE A 98 -5.54 -7.09 14.67
C ILE A 98 -5.59 -8.33 15.56
N PHE A 99 -5.29 -8.15 16.84
CA PHE A 99 -5.80 -9.04 17.88
C PHE A 99 -7.32 -9.00 17.78
N LYS A 100 -7.94 -10.06 17.23
CA LYS A 100 -9.32 -10.37 17.59
C LYS A 100 -9.30 -10.67 19.08
N ALA A 101 -9.84 -9.75 19.87
CA ALA A 101 -10.35 -10.05 21.19
C ALA A 101 -11.48 -11.09 21.07
#